data_AF-A0AAU4BRQ6-F1
#
_entry.id   AF-A0AAU4BRQ6-F1
#
_cell.length_a   1.000
_cell.length_b   1.000
_cell.length_c   1.000
_cell.angle_alpha   90.00
_cell.angle_beta   90.00
_cell.angle_gamma   90.00
#
_symmetry.space_group_name_H-M   'P 1'
#
loop_
_entity.id
_entity.type
_entity.pdbx_description
1 polymer ?
#
loop_
_entity_poly.entity_id
_entity_poly.type
_entity_poly.pdbx_seq_one_letter_code
_entity_poly.pdbx_strand_id
1 'polypeptide(L)' 'MALPVDASGADLTDVRMSHLMVLDGVVWDEHARWPPDLRERVADRSLEISSGVYRVGGGTERDPHAIPGR' A
#
# COMPACT_ATOMS: atom_id res chain seq x y z
N MET A 1 4.82 -17.40 -4.96
CA MET A 1 5.46 -16.08 -4.78
C MET A 1 4.47 -15.06 -5.30
N ALA A 2 3.82 -14.28 -4.43
CA ALA A 2 2.96 -13.19 -4.89
C ALA A 2 3.86 -12.02 -5.29
N LEU A 3 3.78 -11.59 -6.55
CA LEU A 3 4.50 -10.42 -7.01
C LEU A 3 3.78 -9.17 -6.47
N PRO A 4 4.51 -8.15 -5.98
CA PRO A 4 3.89 -6.89 -5.61
C PRO A 4 3.15 -6.33 -6.82
N VAL A 5 1.92 -5.88 -6.59
CA VAL A 5 1.14 -5.17 -7.61
C VAL A 5 1.70 -3.76 -7.68
N ASP A 6 2.23 -3.39 -8.84
CA ASP A 6 2.63 -2.02 -9.12
C ASP A 6 1.41 -1.25 -9.66
N ALA A 7 1.06 -0.19 -8.95
CA ALA A 7 -0.01 0.75 -9.30
C ALA A 7 0.57 2.14 -9.59
N SER A 8 1.86 2.21 -9.92
CA SER A 8 2.56 3.46 -10.18
C SER A 8 1.97 4.14 -11.42
N GLY A 9 1.65 5.43 -11.32
CA GLY A 9 0.97 6.21 -12.37
C GLY A 9 -0.45 5.75 -12.72
N ALA A 10 -1.02 4.79 -11.99
CA ALA A 10 -2.37 4.30 -12.27
C ALA A 10 -3.44 5.33 -11.85
N ASP A 11 -4.51 5.44 -12.64
CA ASP A 11 -5.71 6.16 -12.23
C ASP A 11 -6.70 5.20 -11.56
N LEU A 12 -6.89 5.38 -10.26
CA LEU A 12 -7.77 4.57 -9.42
C LEU A 12 -8.98 5.39 -8.95
N THR A 13 -9.23 6.56 -9.55
CA THR A 13 -10.24 7.51 -9.06
C THR A 13 -11.66 6.97 -9.16
N ASP A 14 -11.92 6.07 -10.12
CA ASP A 14 -13.22 5.39 -10.27
C ASP A 14 -13.35 4.12 -9.40
N VAL A 15 -12.28 3.72 -8.74
CA VAL A 15 -12.25 2.45 -8.02
C VAL A 15 -12.99 2.57 -6.68
N ARG A 16 -14.08 1.79 -6.57
CA ARG A 16 -14.85 1.61 -5.33
C ARG A 16 -14.30 0.42 -4.56
N MET A 17 -13.35 0.66 -3.65
CA MET A 17 -12.84 -0.36 -2.73
C MET A 17 -13.50 -0.23 -1.35
N SER A 18 -14.05 -1.34 -0.86
CA SER A 18 -14.58 -1.43 0.50
C SER A 18 -13.56 -1.92 1.53
N HIS A 19 -12.53 -2.66 1.10
CA HIS A 19 -11.53 -3.27 1.98
C HIS A 19 -10.11 -2.88 1.57
N LEU A 20 -9.40 -2.17 2.45
CA LEU A 20 -8.01 -1.77 2.26
C LEU A 20 -7.01 -2.95 2.30
N MET A 21 -7.41 -4.11 2.83
CA MET A 21 -6.55 -5.30 2.87
C MET A 21 -6.13 -5.79 1.48
N VAL A 22 -6.93 -5.51 0.43
CA VAL A 22 -6.57 -5.88 -0.95
C VAL A 22 -5.40 -5.08 -1.50
N LEU A 23 -5.08 -3.95 -0.84
CA LEU A 23 -3.95 -3.11 -1.20
C LEU A 23 -2.67 -3.53 -0.49
N ASP A 24 -2.68 -4.54 0.38
CA ASP A 24 -1.47 -5.02 1.04
C ASP A 24 -0.37 -5.38 0.03
N GLY A 25 0.81 -4.78 0.23
CA GLY A 25 1.97 -4.99 -0.63
C GLY A 25 1.92 -4.26 -1.98
N VAL A 26 0.86 -3.50 -2.29
CA VAL A 26 0.77 -2.63 -3.47
C VAL A 26 1.84 -1.54 -3.39
N VAL A 27 2.55 -1.34 -4.49
CA VAL A 27 3.52 -0.26 -4.67
C VAL A 27 2.87 0.84 -5.50
N TRP A 28 3.04 2.08 -5.09
CA TRP A 28 2.50 3.26 -5.77
C TRP A 28 3.44 4.45 -5.61
N ASP A 29 3.37 5.39 -6.55
CA ASP A 29 4.16 6.61 -6.53
C ASP A 29 3.28 7.86 -6.51
N GLU A 30 3.87 9.05 -6.41
CA GLU A 30 3.14 10.32 -6.39
C GLU A 30 2.22 10.55 -7.61
N HIS A 31 2.52 9.95 -8.76
CA HIS A 31 1.69 10.01 -9.96
C HIS A 31 0.45 9.12 -9.90
N ALA A 32 0.38 8.16 -8.97
CA ALA A 32 -0.80 7.32 -8.77
C ALA A 32 -1.97 8.15 -8.21
N ARG A 33 -3.10 8.12 -8.92
CA ARG A 33 -4.29 8.90 -8.57
C ARG A 33 -5.25 8.05 -7.78
N TRP A 34 -5.31 8.31 -6.48
CA TRP A 34 -6.27 7.70 -5.57
C TRP A 34 -7.52 8.56 -5.46
N PRO A 35 -8.69 7.96 -5.24
CA PRO A 35 -9.86 8.73 -4.85
C PRO A 35 -9.58 9.42 -3.50
N PRO A 36 -10.11 10.63 -3.26
CA PRO A 36 -9.74 11.46 -2.11
C PRO A 36 -9.96 10.76 -0.77
N ASP A 37 -11.04 9.99 -0.64
CA ASP A 37 -11.35 9.18 0.54
C ASP A 37 -10.32 8.07 0.82
N LEU A 38 -9.68 7.53 -0.23
CA LEU A 38 -8.66 6.49 -0.11
C LEU A 38 -7.25 7.08 -0.02
N ARG A 39 -6.98 8.24 -0.61
CA ARG A 39 -5.63 8.83 -0.66
C ARG A 39 -5.03 8.97 0.73
N GLU A 40 -5.79 9.52 1.69
CA GLU A 40 -5.32 9.69 3.06
C GLU A 40 -5.10 8.34 3.77
N ARG A 41 -6.04 7.41 3.63
CA ARG A 41 -5.97 6.08 4.26
C ARG A 41 -4.85 5.21 3.70
N VAL A 42 -4.60 5.30 2.39
CA VAL A 42 -3.52 4.58 1.72
C VAL A 42 -2.19 5.21 2.12
N ALA A 43 -2.08 6.54 2.16
CA ALA A 43 -0.87 7.23 2.59
C ALA A 43 -0.50 6.91 4.05
N ASP A 44 -1.46 6.95 4.97
CA ASP A 44 -1.26 6.61 6.40
C ASP A 44 -0.70 5.19 6.60
N ARG A 45 -1.16 4.24 5.78
CA ARG A 45 -0.71 2.84 5.85
C ARG A 45 0.52 2.55 5.01
N SER A 46 1.01 3.50 4.23
CA SER A 46 2.10 3.27 3.30
C SER A 46 3.46 3.59 3.93
N LEU A 47 4.43 2.74 3.63
CA LEU A 47 5.83 2.96 3.95
C LEU A 47 6.56 3.43 2.69
N GLU A 48 7.30 4.53 2.78
CA GLU A 48 8.20 4.95 1.71
C GLU A 48 9.37 3.96 1.62
N ILE A 49 9.50 3.30 0.46
CA ILE A 49 10.56 2.30 0.20
C ILE A 49 11.66 2.88 -0.72
N SER A 50 11.39 3.99 -1.39
CA SER A 50 12.31 4.78 -2.20
C SER A 50 11.74 6.19 -2.36
N SER A 51 12.56 7.17 -2.76
CA SER A 51 12.13 8.57 -2.90
C SER A 51 10.88 8.67 -3.79
N GLY A 52 9.74 9.05 -3.20
CA GLY A 52 8.47 9.20 -3.93
C GLY A 52 7.77 7.89 -4.29
N VAL A 53 8.26 6.75 -3.80
CA VAL A 53 7.70 5.41 -4.02
C VAL A 53 7.32 4.78 -2.67
N TYR A 54 6.06 4.40 -2.58
CA TYR A 54 5.40 3.98 -1.37
C TYR A 54 4.87 2.56 -1.52
N ARG A 55 4.93 1.79 -0.45
CA ARG A 55 4.33 0.46 -0.37
C ARG A 55 3.28 0.44 0.70
N VAL A 56 2.07 0.05 0.36
CA VAL A 56 0.98 -0.09 1.32
C VAL A 56 1.32 -1.25 2.26
N GLY A 57 1.43 -0.94 3.55
CA GLY A 57 1.52 -1.93 4.61
C GLY A 57 0.14 -2.48 4.93
N GLY A 58 -0.05 -3.78 4.76
CA GLY A 58 -1.12 -4.49 5.41
C GLY A 58 -0.93 -4.31 6.89
N GLY A 59 -1.89 -3.67 7.55
CA GLY A 59 -1.86 -3.55 9.00
C GLY A 59 -2.04 -4.94 9.59
N THR A 60 -0.93 -5.61 9.78
CA THR A 60 -0.75 -6.72 10.69
C THR A 60 0.27 -6.24 11.71
N GLU A 61 -0.17 -5.40 12.64
CA GLU A 61 0.28 -5.53 14.03
C GLU A 61 -0.15 -6.92 14.54
N ARG A 62 0.44 -7.95 13.96
CA ARG A 62 0.50 -9.36 14.33
C ARG A 62 1.33 -10.02 13.24
N ASP A 63 2.59 -9.63 13.19
CA ASP A 63 3.63 -10.54 12.78
C ASP A 63 4.11 -11.28 14.05
N PRO A 64 3.63 -12.51 14.36
CA PRO A 64 4.25 -13.36 15.37
C PRO A 64 5.57 -13.99 14.89
N HIS A 65 6.09 -13.58 13.73
CA HIS A 65 7.30 -14.07 13.09
C HIS A 65 8.42 -13.02 12.95
N ALA A 66 8.36 -11.93 13.74
CA ALA A 66 9.55 -11.25 14.19
C ALA A 66 10.34 -12.25 15.05
N ILE A 67 11.06 -13.15 14.39
CA ILE A 67 12.05 -14.02 14.97
C ILE A 67 12.96 -13.13 15.82
N PRO A 68 12.99 -13.28 17.17
CA PRO A 68 14.13 -12.79 17.92
C PRO A 68 15.30 -13.71 17.55
N GLY A 69 16.03 -13.32 16.50
CA GLY A 69 17.30 -13.92 16.13
C GLY A 69 18.35 -13.53 17.16
N ARG A 70 18.38 -14.31 18.24
CA ARG A 70 19.49 -14.68 19.14
C ARG A 70 20.78 -13.86 19.08
#